data_AF-A0A8J8H187-F1
#
_entry.id   AF-A0A8J8H187-F1
#
_cell.length_a   1.000
_cell.length_b   1.000
_cell.length_c   1.000
_cell.angle_alpha   90.00
_cell.angle_beta   90.00
_cell.angle_gamma   90.00
#
_symmetry.space_group_name_H-M   'P 1'
#
loop_
_entity.id
_entity.type
_entity.pdbx_description
1 polymer ?
#
loop_
_entity_poly.entity_id
_entity_poly.type
_entity_poly.pdbx_seq_one_letter_code
_entity_poly.pdbx_strand_id
1 'polypeptide(L)'
;MHDEPVAVARDLVLELFPLARWAVLAGSVLTAHRTPGSDLDIVVVLPDGDSQAPHRDSRYYRGWPVELFVHDEQSMTYYLDKDVAERRPVLHRMIATGLPILGDPGDRPARCARVLAAGPRGLSDADREYVRYGLTDLLDDLAHAVDAGERTVIATALWTASAQQALALAGHWTGTSKWLLRELRDLDADLAERWLAAAGD
;
A
#
# COMPACT_ATOMS: atom_id res chain seq x y z
N MET A 1 25.69 -9.22 -13.75
CA MET A 1 25.23 -9.77 -12.45
C MET A 1 24.42 -8.68 -11.81
N HIS A 2 23.13 -8.89 -11.53
CA HIS A 2 22.43 -7.98 -10.63
C HIS A 2 22.93 -8.30 -9.23
N ASP A 3 23.51 -7.31 -8.56
CA ASP A 3 23.91 -7.42 -7.16
C ASP A 3 22.73 -7.92 -6.31
N GLU A 4 23.02 -8.65 -5.24
CA GLU A 4 22.00 -9.20 -4.37
C GLU A 4 21.19 -8.06 -3.71
N PRO A 5 19.85 -7.99 -3.89
CA PRO A 5 19.06 -6.81 -3.53
C PRO A 5 19.13 -6.49 -2.03
N VAL A 6 19.27 -7.50 -1.17
CA VAL A 6 19.43 -7.34 0.28
C VAL A 6 20.75 -6.64 0.60
N ALA A 7 21.85 -7.05 -0.03
CA ALA A 7 23.16 -6.44 0.17
C ALA A 7 23.17 -4.98 -0.35
N VAL A 8 22.59 -4.73 -1.52
CA VAL A 8 22.48 -3.38 -2.10
C VAL A 8 21.65 -2.45 -1.19
N ALA A 9 20.50 -2.93 -0.71
CA ALA A 9 19.65 -2.17 0.21
C ALA A 9 20.39 -1.84 1.51
N ARG A 10 21.12 -2.82 2.08
CA ARG A 10 21.88 -2.63 3.31
C ARG A 10 23.03 -1.63 3.13
N ASP A 11 23.77 -1.73 2.03
CA ASP A 11 24.86 -0.80 1.69
C ASP A 11 24.33 0.64 1.60
N LEU A 12 23.20 0.84 0.91
CA LEU A 12 22.56 2.15 0.79
C LEU A 12 22.15 2.73 2.16
N VAL A 13 21.52 1.92 3.02
CA VAL A 13 21.11 2.38 4.35
C VAL A 13 22.32 2.78 5.19
N LEU A 14 23.40 1.99 5.17
CA LEU A 14 24.62 2.30 5.92
C LEU A 14 25.32 3.56 5.38
N GLU A 15 25.25 3.81 4.07
CA GLU A 15 25.81 5.00 3.43
C GLU A 15 25.05 6.28 3.79
N LEU A 16 23.71 6.24 3.74
CA LEU A 16 22.86 7.42 3.94
C LEU A 16 22.51 7.68 5.41
N PHE A 17 22.29 6.61 6.17
CA PHE A 17 21.73 6.65 7.51
C PHE A 17 22.60 5.85 8.49
N PRO A 18 23.86 6.26 8.72
CA PRO A 18 24.79 5.52 9.59
C PRO A 18 24.32 5.42 11.04
N LEU A 19 23.38 6.28 11.47
CA LEU A 19 22.77 6.27 12.80
C LEU A 19 21.39 5.59 12.85
N ALA A 20 20.94 4.96 11.76
CA ALA A 20 19.67 4.25 11.75
C ALA A 20 19.60 3.19 12.85
N ARG A 21 18.51 3.20 13.62
CA ARG A 21 18.22 2.21 14.66
C ARG A 21 17.92 0.85 14.06
N TRP A 22 17.11 0.84 13.00
CA TRP A 22 16.80 -0.35 12.23
C TRP A 22 16.31 0.03 10.82
N ALA A 23 16.39 -0.93 9.90
CA ALA A 23 15.80 -0.82 8.58
C ALA A 23 15.27 -2.16 8.08
N VAL A 24 14.19 -2.10 7.31
CA VAL A 24 13.49 -3.26 6.74
C VAL A 24 13.39 -3.08 5.24
N LEU A 25 13.88 -4.05 4.47
CA LEU A 25 13.59 -4.17 3.05
C LEU A 25 12.22 -4.85 2.89
N ALA A 26 11.37 -4.31 2.05
CA ALA A 26 10.04 -4.80 1.77
C ALA A 26 9.80 -4.87 0.25
N GLY A 27 8.53 -4.94 -0.14
CA GLY A 27 8.15 -4.85 -1.54
C GLY A 27 8.28 -6.17 -2.30
N SER A 28 8.01 -6.07 -3.60
CA SER A 28 7.92 -7.24 -4.47
C SER A 28 9.23 -8.01 -4.63
N VAL A 29 10.37 -7.36 -4.38
CA VAL A 29 11.72 -7.95 -4.53
C VAL A 29 11.98 -9.14 -3.61
N LEU A 30 11.26 -9.24 -2.48
CA LEU A 30 11.35 -10.34 -1.52
C LEU A 30 10.34 -11.47 -1.78
N THR A 31 9.51 -11.35 -2.82
CA THR A 31 8.37 -12.26 -3.05
C THR A 31 8.51 -13.01 -4.37
N ALA A 32 7.65 -14.01 -4.58
CA ALA A 32 7.50 -14.68 -5.87
C ALA A 32 7.02 -13.73 -7.00
N HIS A 33 6.54 -12.53 -6.67
CA HIS A 33 6.12 -11.51 -7.63
C HIS A 33 7.24 -10.55 -8.07
N ARG A 34 8.51 -10.86 -7.76
CA ARG A 34 9.65 -10.06 -8.22
C ARG A 34 9.69 -10.04 -9.75
N THR A 35 9.92 -8.85 -10.31
CA THR A 35 10.10 -8.63 -11.74
C THR A 35 11.36 -7.80 -11.99
N PRO A 36 11.84 -7.66 -13.24
CA PRO A 36 12.91 -6.72 -13.57
C PRO A 36 12.56 -5.25 -13.24
N GLY A 37 11.28 -4.90 -13.13
CA GLY A 37 10.82 -3.57 -12.71
C GLY A 37 10.56 -3.42 -11.22
N SER A 38 10.94 -4.40 -10.40
CA SER A 38 10.80 -4.31 -8.94
C SER A 38 11.81 -3.33 -8.35
N ASP A 39 11.32 -2.44 -7.51
CA ASP A 39 12.04 -1.51 -6.66
C ASP A 39 12.48 -2.14 -5.34
N LEU A 40 13.43 -1.46 -4.68
CA LEU A 40 13.79 -1.70 -3.29
C LEU A 40 12.98 -0.74 -2.41
N ASP A 41 11.89 -1.25 -1.86
CA ASP A 41 11.07 -0.56 -0.85
C ASP A 41 11.73 -0.69 0.52
N ILE A 42 12.26 0.39 1.10
CA ILE A 42 13.04 0.31 2.36
C ILE A 42 12.44 1.25 3.40
N VAL A 43 12.02 0.68 4.53
CA VAL A 43 11.66 1.43 5.74
C VAL A 43 12.91 1.63 6.57
N VAL A 44 13.22 2.87 6.95
CA VAL A 44 14.36 3.22 7.81
C VAL A 44 13.84 3.96 9.03
N VAL A 45 14.29 3.57 10.22
CA VAL A 45 14.03 4.31 11.46
C VAL A 45 15.30 4.89 12.03
N LEU A 46 15.28 6.21 12.20
CA LEU A 46 16.35 7.03 12.73
C LEU A 46 16.15 7.29 14.24
N PRO A 47 17.16 7.85 14.92
CA PRO A 47 16.99 8.35 16.28
C PRO A 47 15.88 9.40 16.37
N ASP A 48 15.24 9.51 17.54
CA ASP A 48 14.13 10.45 17.74
C ASP A 48 14.60 11.90 17.55
N GLY A 49 13.86 12.67 16.77
CA GLY A 49 14.19 14.06 16.45
C GLY A 49 15.33 14.24 15.44
N ASP A 50 15.74 13.18 14.73
CA ASP A 50 16.65 13.31 13.60
C ASP A 50 16.02 14.21 12.52
N SER A 51 16.78 15.19 12.03
CA SER A 51 16.29 16.17 11.04
C SER A 51 15.99 15.56 9.67
N GLN A 52 16.46 14.34 9.41
CA GLN A 52 16.11 13.58 8.22
C GLN A 52 14.78 12.83 8.38
N ALA A 53 14.09 12.86 9.53
CA ALA A 53 12.78 12.22 9.68
C ALA A 53 11.66 13.25 9.93
N PRO A 54 10.44 13.03 9.39
CA PRO A 54 10.06 12.04 8.39
C PRO A 54 10.23 12.55 6.95
N HIS A 55 10.61 11.67 6.02
CA HIS A 55 10.46 11.93 4.58
C HIS A 55 10.32 10.66 3.76
N ARG A 56 9.88 10.83 2.50
CA ARG A 56 10.00 9.81 1.46
C ARG A 56 11.00 10.28 0.42
N ASP A 57 11.73 9.34 -0.14
CA ASP A 57 12.71 9.63 -1.17
C ASP A 57 12.78 8.52 -2.22
N SER A 58 12.85 8.92 -3.49
CA SER A 58 12.91 8.04 -4.65
C SER A 58 14.24 8.26 -5.36
N ARG A 59 15.05 7.21 -5.50
CA ARG A 59 16.38 7.33 -6.14
C ARG A 59 16.81 6.07 -6.85
N TYR A 60 17.91 6.19 -7.59
CA TYR A 60 18.64 5.05 -8.12
C TYR A 60 19.90 4.79 -7.31
N TYR A 61 20.17 3.52 -6.96
CA TYR A 61 21.41 3.10 -6.33
C TYR A 61 21.91 1.80 -6.94
N ARG A 62 23.14 1.82 -7.50
CA ARG A 62 23.74 0.66 -8.21
C ARG A 62 22.79 0.01 -9.23
N GLY A 63 22.05 0.84 -9.98
CA GLY A 63 21.11 0.39 -11.00
C GLY A 63 19.72 -0.02 -10.49
N TRP A 64 19.48 0.01 -9.18
CA TRP A 64 18.19 -0.30 -8.59
C TRP A 64 17.35 0.96 -8.38
N PRO A 65 16.07 1.00 -8.77
CA PRO A 65 15.13 1.98 -8.24
C PRO A 65 14.87 1.66 -6.75
N VAL A 66 14.90 2.69 -5.92
CA VAL A 66 14.74 2.60 -4.47
C VAL A 66 13.71 3.61 -4.01
N GLU A 67 12.79 3.14 -3.16
CA GLU A 67 11.82 3.96 -2.44
C GLU A 67 12.14 3.89 -0.94
N LEU A 68 12.59 5.00 -0.38
CA LEU A 68 12.92 5.14 1.04
C LEU A 68 11.72 5.73 1.80
N PHE A 69 11.40 5.12 2.93
CA PHE A 69 10.39 5.55 3.89
C PHE A 69 11.09 5.80 5.21
N VAL A 70 11.49 7.04 5.45
CA VAL A 70 12.36 7.41 6.56
C VAL A 70 11.54 8.04 7.67
N HIS A 71 11.65 7.47 8.86
CA HIS A 71 10.90 7.86 10.03
C HIS A 71 11.78 7.92 11.28
N ASP A 72 11.29 8.58 12.30
CA ASP A 72 11.64 8.35 13.70
C ASP A 72 10.46 7.64 14.40
N GLU A 73 10.55 7.36 15.70
CA GLU A 73 9.48 6.60 16.38
C GLU A 73 8.14 7.35 16.41
N GLN A 74 8.17 8.69 16.56
CA GLN A 74 6.96 9.51 16.61
C GLN A 74 6.26 9.55 15.25
N SER A 75 7.00 9.86 14.18
CA SER A 75 6.43 9.89 12.83
C SER A 75 6.03 8.51 12.34
N MET A 76 6.78 7.46 12.68
CA MET A 76 6.39 6.08 12.40
C MET A 76 5.01 5.75 13.00
N THR A 77 4.80 6.11 14.26
CA THR A 77 3.50 5.90 14.92
C THR A 77 2.38 6.67 14.21
N TYR A 78 2.61 7.95 13.90
CA TYR A 78 1.65 8.77 13.17
C TYR A 78 1.25 8.18 11.81
N TYR A 79 2.22 7.71 11.02
CA TYR A 79 1.94 7.17 9.69
C TYR A 79 1.30 5.77 9.74
N LEU A 80 1.61 4.95 10.75
CA LEU A 80 0.88 3.71 11.00
C LEU A 80 -0.61 4.02 11.30
N ASP A 81 -0.89 4.94 12.21
CA ASP A 81 -2.27 5.32 12.54
C ASP A 81 -3.00 5.92 11.32
N LYS A 82 -2.30 6.74 10.53
CA LYS A 82 -2.82 7.29 9.27
C LYS A 82 -3.21 6.21 8.27
N ASP A 83 -2.33 5.22 8.05
CA ASP A 83 -2.58 4.09 7.15
C ASP A 83 -3.85 3.32 7.54
N VAL A 84 -4.07 3.11 8.84
CA VAL A 84 -5.28 2.46 9.38
C VAL A 84 -6.52 3.32 9.12
N ALA A 85 -6.45 4.62 9.40
CA ALA A 85 -7.56 5.55 9.16
C ALA A 85 -7.94 5.63 7.67
N GLU A 86 -6.95 5.60 6.78
CA GLU A 86 -7.14 5.57 5.32
C GLU A 86 -7.49 4.17 4.78
N ARG A 87 -7.52 3.14 5.65
CA ARG A 87 -7.78 1.74 5.31
C ARG A 87 -6.76 1.15 4.32
N ARG A 88 -5.57 1.72 4.24
CA ARG A 88 -4.48 1.38 3.30
C ARG A 88 -3.21 1.07 4.10
N PRO A 89 -3.04 -0.17 4.60
CA PRO A 89 -2.03 -0.51 5.59
C PRO A 89 -0.63 -0.77 4.97
N VAL A 90 -0.08 0.20 4.24
CA VAL A 90 1.17 0.04 3.47
C VAL A 90 2.37 -0.19 4.38
N LEU A 91 2.63 0.71 5.35
CA LEU A 91 3.75 0.58 6.28
C LEU A 91 3.60 -0.67 7.16
N HIS A 92 2.38 -0.98 7.59
CA HIS A 92 2.09 -2.21 8.32
C HIS A 92 2.52 -3.44 7.52
N ARG A 93 2.18 -3.50 6.23
CA ARG A 93 2.54 -4.62 5.36
C ARG A 93 4.05 -4.69 5.14
N MET A 94 4.69 -3.54 4.88
CA MET A 94 6.15 -3.48 4.72
C MET A 94 6.89 -3.98 5.96
N ILE A 95 6.48 -3.58 7.16
CA ILE A 95 7.12 -3.98 8.41
C ILE A 95 6.79 -5.43 8.79
N ALA A 96 5.57 -5.89 8.55
CA ALA A 96 5.14 -7.24 8.90
C ALA A 96 5.76 -8.33 8.01
N THR A 97 5.93 -8.06 6.71
CA THR A 97 6.40 -9.06 5.73
C THR A 97 7.81 -8.79 5.23
N GLY A 98 8.41 -7.65 5.57
CA GLY A 98 9.74 -7.28 5.15
C GLY A 98 10.84 -8.03 5.89
N LEU A 99 12.04 -7.98 5.32
CA LEU A 99 13.26 -8.54 5.88
C LEU A 99 14.04 -7.44 6.61
N PRO A 100 14.31 -7.57 7.92
CA PRO A 100 15.24 -6.68 8.61
C PRO A 100 16.63 -6.76 7.97
N ILE A 101 17.13 -5.62 7.51
CA ILE A 101 18.44 -5.50 6.85
C ILE A 101 19.45 -4.73 7.71
N LEU A 102 19.00 -4.06 8.77
CA LEU A 102 19.81 -3.37 9.77
C LEU A 102 19.04 -3.34 11.10
N GLY A 103 19.77 -3.50 12.22
CA GLY A 103 19.18 -3.41 13.56
C GLY A 103 18.12 -4.48 13.85
N ASP A 104 17.40 -4.30 14.95
CA ASP A 104 16.27 -5.14 15.35
C ASP A 104 15.01 -4.29 15.49
N PRO A 105 13.96 -4.49 14.67
CA PRO A 105 12.69 -3.78 14.81
C PRO A 105 11.86 -4.26 16.02
N GLY A 106 12.35 -5.25 16.79
CA GLY A 106 11.70 -5.77 17.98
C GLY A 106 10.37 -6.44 17.67
N ASP A 107 9.33 -6.12 18.45
CA ASP A 107 7.99 -6.71 18.29
C ASP A 107 7.13 -6.05 17.19
N ARG A 108 7.66 -5.03 16.49
CA ARG A 108 6.95 -4.26 15.47
C ARG A 108 6.39 -5.12 14.33
N PRO A 109 7.12 -6.08 13.72
CA PRO A 109 6.56 -6.95 12.69
C PRO A 109 5.34 -7.73 13.17
N ALA A 110 5.39 -8.28 14.39
CA ALA A 110 4.28 -9.02 14.97
C ALA A 110 3.09 -8.11 15.31
N ARG A 111 3.32 -6.87 15.77
CA ARG A 111 2.26 -5.87 15.97
C ARG A 111 1.58 -5.51 14.65
N CYS A 112 2.37 -5.24 13.62
CA CYS A 112 1.83 -4.87 12.31
C CYS A 112 1.02 -6.02 11.71
N ALA A 113 1.50 -7.26 11.83
CA ALA A 113 0.76 -8.44 11.40
C ALA A 113 -0.59 -8.60 12.10
N ARG A 114 -0.67 -8.30 13.40
CA ARG A 114 -1.96 -8.33 14.14
C ARG A 114 -2.93 -7.27 13.66
N VAL A 115 -2.45 -6.06 13.36
CA VAL A 115 -3.30 -5.00 12.79
C VAL A 115 -3.83 -5.45 11.43
N LEU A 116 -2.97 -5.97 10.56
CA LEU A 116 -3.39 -6.50 9.25
C LEU A 116 -4.46 -7.58 9.39
N ALA A 117 -4.28 -8.54 10.30
CA ALA A 117 -5.25 -9.60 10.54
C ALA A 117 -6.59 -9.10 11.13
N ALA A 118 -6.58 -7.98 11.86
CA ALA A 118 -7.79 -7.42 12.48
C ALA A 118 -8.70 -6.70 11.47
N GLY A 119 -8.15 -6.25 10.34
CA GLY A 119 -8.89 -5.46 9.35
C GLY A 119 -9.11 -4.00 9.77
N PRO A 120 -9.56 -3.13 8.84
CA PRO A 120 -9.93 -1.76 9.15
C PRO A 120 -11.19 -1.70 10.00
N ARG A 121 -11.39 -0.57 10.69
CA ARG A 121 -12.66 -0.25 11.35
C ARG A 121 -13.83 -0.34 10.38
N GLY A 122 -14.97 -0.87 10.81
CA GLY A 122 -16.20 -0.84 10.02
C GLY A 122 -16.63 0.59 9.65
N LEU A 123 -17.29 0.73 8.49
CA LEU A 123 -17.89 2.00 8.07
C LEU A 123 -19.00 2.43 9.03
N SER A 124 -19.06 3.73 9.33
CA SER A 124 -20.22 4.32 10.00
C SER A 124 -21.43 4.35 9.08
N ASP A 125 -22.63 4.57 9.62
CA ASP A 125 -23.84 4.69 8.79
C ASP A 125 -23.74 5.85 7.80
N ALA A 126 -23.13 6.96 8.20
CA ALA A 126 -22.87 8.10 7.31
C ALA A 126 -21.90 7.73 6.18
N ASP A 127 -20.82 7.00 6.48
CA ASP A 127 -19.88 6.53 5.46
C ASP A 127 -20.56 5.55 4.49
N ARG A 128 -21.41 4.65 4.99
CA ARG A 128 -22.18 3.71 4.14
C ARG A 128 -23.13 4.44 3.21
N GLU A 129 -23.80 5.49 3.70
CA GLU A 129 -24.67 6.31 2.87
C GLU A 129 -23.88 7.05 1.79
N TYR A 130 -22.75 7.66 2.16
CA TYR A 130 -21.88 8.36 1.22
C TYR A 130 -21.39 7.44 0.10
N VAL A 131 -20.97 6.21 0.46
CA VAL A 131 -20.56 5.18 -0.49
C VAL A 131 -21.69 4.77 -1.43
N ARG A 132 -22.91 4.55 -0.91
CA ARG A 132 -24.08 4.19 -1.73
C ARG A 132 -24.43 5.31 -2.70
N TYR A 133 -24.45 6.55 -2.21
CA TYR A 133 -24.73 7.73 -3.01
C TYR A 133 -23.74 7.85 -4.17
N GLY A 134 -22.43 7.81 -3.91
CA GLY A 134 -21.41 7.93 -4.97
C GLY A 134 -21.48 6.82 -6.03
N LEU A 135 -21.81 5.58 -5.65
CA LEU A 135 -22.00 4.50 -6.63
C LEU A 135 -23.27 4.70 -7.47
N THR A 136 -24.34 5.23 -6.86
CA THR A 136 -25.62 5.45 -7.54
C THR A 136 -25.51 6.62 -8.52
N ASP A 137 -24.79 7.68 -8.13
CA ASP A 137 -24.47 8.84 -8.95
C ASP A 137 -23.69 8.44 -10.21
N LEU A 138 -22.60 7.66 -10.04
CA LEU A 138 -21.82 7.13 -11.17
C LEU A 138 -22.64 6.19 -12.08
N LEU A 139 -23.57 5.42 -11.52
CA LEU A 139 -24.47 4.57 -12.31
C LEU A 139 -25.47 5.39 -13.12
N ASP A 140 -26.03 6.45 -12.53
CA ASP A 140 -26.98 7.34 -13.21
C ASP A 140 -26.29 8.13 -14.33
N ASP A 141 -25.10 8.67 -14.05
CA ASP A 141 -24.25 9.32 -15.05
C ASP A 141 -23.91 8.38 -16.20
N LEU A 142 -23.53 7.13 -15.91
CA LEU A 142 -23.20 6.15 -16.95
C LEU A 142 -24.41 5.77 -17.82
N ALA A 143 -25.60 5.71 -17.22
CA ALA A 143 -26.84 5.38 -17.92
C ALA A 143 -27.27 6.50 -18.89
N HIS A 144 -26.97 7.75 -18.56
CA HIS A 144 -27.38 8.92 -19.34
C HIS A 144 -26.25 9.57 -20.16
N ALA A 145 -25.01 9.05 -20.07
CA ALA A 145 -23.88 9.53 -20.87
C ALA A 145 -24.14 9.34 -22.38
N VAL A 146 -24.13 10.46 -23.11
CA VAL A 146 -24.29 10.48 -24.58
C VAL A 146 -22.95 10.60 -25.31
N ASP A 147 -21.94 11.17 -24.67
CA ASP A 147 -20.58 11.24 -25.21
C ASP A 147 -19.80 9.95 -24.88
N ALA A 148 -19.14 9.38 -25.90
CA ALA A 148 -18.41 8.12 -25.76
C ALA A 148 -17.16 8.26 -24.87
N GLY A 149 -16.54 9.45 -24.86
CA GLY A 149 -15.41 9.76 -23.99
C GLY A 149 -15.85 9.83 -22.53
N GLU A 150 -16.91 10.59 -22.24
CA GLU A 150 -17.51 10.69 -20.90
C GLU A 150 -17.93 9.31 -20.39
N ARG A 151 -18.63 8.52 -21.22
CA ARG A 151 -19.01 7.14 -20.89
C ARG A 151 -17.80 6.31 -20.47
N THR A 152 -16.69 6.40 -21.20
CA THR A 152 -15.45 5.67 -20.89
C THR A 152 -14.86 6.10 -19.55
N VAL A 153 -14.83 7.42 -19.27
CA VAL A 153 -14.32 7.95 -18.00
C VAL A 153 -15.19 7.50 -16.83
N ILE A 154 -16.52 7.63 -16.96
CA ILE A 154 -17.47 7.24 -15.91
C ILE A 154 -17.41 5.73 -15.67
N ALA A 155 -17.40 4.91 -16.71
CA ALA A 155 -17.29 3.44 -16.58
C ALA A 155 -16.00 3.04 -15.85
N THR A 156 -14.87 3.68 -16.17
CA THR A 156 -13.58 3.42 -15.48
C THR A 156 -13.62 3.83 -14.01
N ALA A 157 -14.26 4.97 -13.70
CA ALA A 157 -14.44 5.45 -12.34
C ALA A 157 -15.35 4.52 -11.53
N LEU A 158 -16.51 4.13 -12.10
CA LEU A 158 -17.45 3.19 -11.50
C LEU A 158 -16.81 1.82 -11.26
N TRP A 159 -16.09 1.30 -12.25
CA TRP A 159 -15.36 0.04 -12.14
C TRP A 159 -14.38 0.08 -10.96
N THR A 160 -13.53 1.11 -10.88
CA THR A 160 -12.58 1.27 -9.77
C THR A 160 -13.29 1.45 -8.42
N ALA A 161 -14.33 2.29 -8.37
CA ALA A 161 -15.08 2.56 -7.16
C ALA A 161 -15.75 1.28 -6.64
N SER A 162 -16.39 0.48 -7.50
CA SER A 162 -17.09 -0.75 -7.11
C SER A 162 -16.20 -1.71 -6.31
N ALA A 163 -14.95 -1.90 -6.73
CA ALA A 163 -13.96 -2.70 -6.00
C ALA A 163 -13.61 -2.10 -4.64
N GLN A 164 -13.31 -0.80 -4.60
CA GLN A 164 -12.96 -0.11 -3.36
C GLN A 164 -14.09 -0.18 -2.34
N GLN A 165 -15.34 -0.01 -2.81
CA GLN A 165 -16.52 -0.04 -1.94
C GLN A 165 -16.90 -1.46 -1.51
N ALA A 166 -16.71 -2.47 -2.36
CA ALA A 166 -16.89 -3.87 -1.95
C ALA A 166 -15.96 -4.23 -0.78
N LEU A 167 -14.67 -3.87 -0.88
CA LEU A 167 -13.70 -4.04 0.21
C LEU A 167 -14.10 -3.25 1.45
N ALA A 168 -14.52 -1.98 1.28
CA ALA A 168 -14.91 -1.13 2.40
C ALA A 168 -16.11 -1.69 3.18
N LEU A 169 -17.15 -2.11 2.46
CA LEU A 169 -18.37 -2.68 3.03
C LEU A 169 -18.13 -4.04 3.71
N ALA A 170 -17.19 -4.83 3.20
CA ALA A 170 -16.76 -6.11 3.79
C ALA A 170 -15.84 -5.94 5.01
N GLY A 171 -15.44 -4.71 5.37
CA GLY A 171 -14.48 -4.49 6.44
C GLY A 171 -13.09 -5.01 6.07
N HIS A 172 -12.75 -5.02 4.78
CA HIS A 172 -11.44 -5.42 4.26
C HIS A 172 -10.56 -4.20 4.02
N TRP A 173 -9.24 -4.39 4.09
CA TRP A 173 -8.26 -3.38 3.67
C TRP A 173 -8.44 -3.05 2.18
N THR A 174 -8.08 -1.83 1.80
CA THR A 174 -8.07 -1.40 0.41
C THR A 174 -6.64 -1.16 -0.07
N GLY A 175 -6.49 -1.05 -1.39
CA GLY A 175 -5.22 -0.84 -2.06
C GLY A 175 -5.37 0.03 -3.30
N THR A 176 -4.25 0.49 -3.82
CA THR A 176 -4.18 1.24 -5.09
C THR A 176 -3.46 0.40 -6.15
N SER A 177 -3.78 0.67 -7.42
CA SER A 177 -3.16 0.01 -8.56
C SER A 177 -3.21 -1.53 -8.42
N LYS A 178 -2.08 -2.24 -8.53
CA LYS A 178 -1.99 -3.69 -8.37
C LYS A 178 -2.53 -4.22 -7.03
N TRP A 179 -2.51 -3.40 -5.97
CA TRP A 179 -2.99 -3.82 -4.66
C TRP A 179 -4.51 -3.87 -4.59
N LEU A 180 -5.25 -3.08 -5.36
CA LEU A 180 -6.72 -3.15 -5.37
C LEU A 180 -7.19 -4.57 -5.74
N LEU A 181 -6.60 -5.16 -6.79
CA LEU A 181 -6.88 -6.53 -7.20
C LEU A 181 -6.40 -7.57 -6.17
N ARG A 182 -5.27 -7.33 -5.50
CA ARG A 182 -4.75 -8.27 -4.48
C ARG A 182 -5.66 -8.31 -3.26
N GLU A 183 -6.13 -7.16 -2.79
CA GLU A 183 -7.10 -7.10 -1.68
C GLU A 183 -8.44 -7.74 -2.08
N LEU A 184 -8.92 -7.52 -3.31
CA LEU A 184 -10.13 -8.19 -3.78
C LEU A 184 -9.98 -9.71 -3.79
N ARG A 185 -8.85 -10.24 -4.26
CA ARG A 185 -8.58 -11.68 -4.27
C ARG A 185 -8.42 -12.27 -2.86
N ASP A 186 -7.89 -11.49 -1.93
CA ASP A 186 -7.78 -11.87 -0.51
C ASP A 186 -9.17 -11.94 0.15
N LEU A 187 -10.05 -11.00 -0.18
CA LEU A 187 -11.45 -11.01 0.26
C LEU A 187 -12.25 -12.17 -0.37
N ASP A 188 -12.29 -12.23 -1.69
CA ASP A 188 -13.09 -13.18 -2.47
C ASP A 188 -12.57 -13.24 -3.93
N ALA A 189 -11.97 -14.38 -4.29
CA ALA A 189 -11.41 -14.59 -5.61
C ALA A 189 -12.46 -14.56 -6.73
N ASP A 190 -13.68 -15.07 -6.50
CA ASP A 190 -14.74 -15.08 -7.51
C ASP A 190 -15.29 -13.66 -7.73
N LEU A 191 -15.39 -12.86 -6.66
CA LEU A 191 -15.69 -11.44 -6.77
C LEU A 191 -14.62 -10.70 -7.59
N ALA A 192 -13.34 -10.97 -7.34
CA ALA A 192 -12.24 -10.35 -8.06
C ALA A 192 -12.29 -10.64 -9.58
N GLU A 193 -12.57 -11.89 -9.95
CA GLU A 193 -12.65 -12.28 -11.37
C GLU A 193 -13.90 -11.71 -12.06
N ARG A 194 -15.06 -11.67 -11.38
CA ARG A 194 -16.24 -10.96 -11.92
C ARG A 194 -15.99 -9.47 -12.10
N TRP A 195 -15.30 -8.84 -11.14
CA TRP A 195 -14.92 -7.44 -11.25
C TRP A 195 -14.00 -7.20 -12.44
N LEU A 196 -12.95 -8.02 -12.63
CA LEU A 196 -12.07 -7.94 -13.80
C LEU A 196 -12.82 -8.12 -15.12
N ALA A 197 -13.75 -9.07 -15.18
CA ALA A 197 -14.55 -9.33 -16.39
C ALA A 197 -15.45 -8.15 -16.79
N ALA A 198 -15.93 -7.37 -15.82
CA ALA A 198 -16.75 -6.18 -16.06
C ALA A 198 -15.95 -4.97 -16.59
N ALA A 199 -14.63 -5.08 -16.75
CA ALA A 199 -13.81 -4.00 -17.28
C ALA A 199 -14.09 -3.79 -18.78
N GLY A 200 -14.76 -2.69 -19.12
CA GLY A 200 -15.06 -2.32 -20.52
C GLY A 200 -16.43 -2.76 -21.04
N ASP A 201 -17.29 -3.29 -20.16
CA ASP A 201 -18.73 -3.49 -20.40
C ASP A 201 -19.54 -2.16 -20.35
#